data_AF-A0A0H3F3I8-F1
#
_entry.id   AF-A0A0H3F3I8-F1
#
_cell.length_a   1.000
_cell.length_b   1.000
_cell.length_c   1.000
_cell.angle_alpha   90.00
_cell.angle_beta   90.00
_cell.angle_gamma   90.00
#
_symmetry.space_group_name_H-M   'P 1'
#
loop_
_entity.id
_entity.type
_entity.pdbx_description
1 polymer ?
#
loop_
_entity_poly.entity_id
_entity_poly.type
_entity_poly.pdbx_seq_one_letter_code
_entity_poly.pdbx_strand_id
1 'polypeptide(L)'
;MVVHDIINLFPLILLNRHVTINLFHYLCHFVPDIISLHLSRQIIMTFWPPFQINGVIYTLDHLRASTIVAVRPASDDFPTRKLRIFVVYTDHCFTAHQAESELWVYPHAPGKHQRYFCPQRHSYSFRLPELINKLINENALLGRALHQHQETFYYLETHYMGVDYCLFFEITKNKHPVGDIRLKVMTSYPREKWAGPVGVNGWFSFWHIFDARMKGLKLPTRRR
;
A
#
# COMPACT_ATOMS: atom_id res chain seq x y z
N MET A 1 57.08 -39.10 12.65
CA MET A 1 55.96 -38.66 13.51
C MET A 1 55.19 -37.64 12.70
N VAL A 2 54.05 -38.09 12.14
CA VAL A 2 52.94 -37.37 11.48
C VAL A 2 53.37 -36.33 10.39
N VAL A 3 53.47 -36.66 9.09
CA VAL A 3 52.39 -37.02 8.10
C VAL A 3 51.53 -35.78 7.77
N HIS A 4 51.28 -35.25 6.56
CA HIS A 4 51.33 -35.62 5.13
C HIS A 4 51.47 -34.27 4.34
N ASP A 5 52.30 -34.12 3.30
CA ASP A 5 52.14 -34.55 1.88
C ASP A 5 51.05 -33.80 1.07
N ILE A 6 51.15 -33.47 -0.23
CA ILE A 6 52.21 -33.29 -1.24
C ILE A 6 51.50 -33.05 -2.61
N ILE A 7 52.16 -32.31 -3.54
CA ILE A 7 52.05 -32.35 -5.04
C ILE A 7 50.83 -31.67 -5.72
N ASN A 8 50.97 -30.59 -6.52
CA ASN A 8 51.60 -30.41 -7.88
C ASN A 8 50.82 -31.16 -9.00
N LEU A 9 50.57 -30.69 -10.23
CA LEU A 9 51.38 -30.07 -11.30
C LEU A 9 50.38 -29.39 -12.31
N PHE A 10 50.60 -28.16 -12.83
CA PHE A 10 51.24 -27.78 -14.14
C PHE A 10 50.56 -28.35 -15.43
N PRO A 11 50.78 -27.79 -16.65
CA PRO A 11 50.47 -26.45 -17.21
C PRO A 11 49.96 -26.54 -18.69
N LEU A 12 49.82 -25.41 -19.42
CA LEU A 12 50.42 -25.15 -20.76
C LEU A 12 49.73 -23.96 -21.47
N ILE A 13 50.53 -22.96 -21.85
CA ILE A 13 50.27 -21.99 -22.92
C ILE A 13 51.28 -22.35 -24.00
N LEU A 14 50.89 -22.39 -25.29
CA LEU A 14 51.79 -22.14 -26.42
C LEU A 14 51.01 -21.90 -27.73
N LEU A 15 51.26 -20.73 -28.33
CA LEU A 15 51.41 -20.42 -29.77
C LEU A 15 50.21 -20.68 -30.73
N ASN A 16 49.96 -19.96 -31.83
CA ASN A 16 50.76 -19.07 -32.66
C ASN A 16 49.86 -18.22 -33.60
N ARG A 17 50.47 -17.17 -34.19
CA ARG A 17 49.91 -16.17 -35.12
C ARG A 17 49.36 -16.76 -36.44
N HIS A 18 48.34 -16.15 -37.02
CA HIS A 18 48.35 -15.68 -38.43
C HIS A 18 47.20 -14.70 -38.74
N VAL A 19 47.53 -13.76 -39.63
CA VAL A 19 46.82 -12.56 -40.08
C VAL A 19 45.76 -12.91 -41.13
N THR A 20 44.59 -12.25 -41.08
CA THR A 20 43.93 -11.66 -42.27
C THR A 20 42.90 -10.61 -41.84
N ILE A 21 43.04 -9.42 -42.41
CA ILE A 21 42.11 -8.30 -42.36
C ILE A 21 40.94 -8.61 -43.30
N ASN A 22 39.70 -8.36 -42.88
CA ASN A 22 38.71 -7.79 -43.80
C ASN A 22 37.62 -7.00 -43.08
N LEU A 23 37.50 -5.78 -43.58
CA LEU A 23 36.54 -4.73 -43.31
C LEU A 23 35.17 -5.16 -43.88
N PHE A 24 34.05 -4.99 -43.15
CA PHE A 24 32.82 -4.33 -43.64
C PHE A 24 31.64 -4.48 -42.67
N HIS A 25 30.92 -3.36 -42.53
CA HIS A 25 29.52 -3.19 -42.17
C HIS A 25 29.09 -3.17 -40.68
N TYR A 26 29.00 -1.92 -40.20
CA TYR A 26 27.84 -1.33 -39.51
C TYR A 26 26.54 -2.15 -39.60
N LEU A 27 25.90 -2.38 -38.45
CA LEU A 27 24.47 -2.11 -38.25
C LEU A 27 24.18 -2.03 -36.75
N CYS A 28 23.77 -0.82 -36.34
CA CYS A 28 23.10 -0.55 -35.08
C CYS A 28 21.94 -1.53 -34.86
N HIS A 29 21.81 -2.11 -33.67
CA HIS A 29 20.51 -2.17 -33.00
C HIS A 29 20.70 -2.24 -31.48
N PHE A 30 20.34 -1.11 -30.88
CA PHE A 30 19.95 -0.86 -29.51
C PHE A 30 19.34 -2.08 -28.80
N VAL A 31 19.99 -2.54 -27.72
CA VAL A 31 19.34 -3.30 -26.64
C VAL A 31 19.82 -2.65 -25.34
N PRO A 32 18.98 -1.92 -24.60
CA PRO A 32 19.41 -1.43 -23.30
C PRO A 32 19.33 -2.56 -22.28
N ASP A 33 20.47 -2.74 -21.64
CA ASP A 33 20.79 -3.46 -20.41
C ASP A 33 19.63 -3.76 -19.46
N ILE A 34 19.53 -5.04 -19.12
CA ILE A 34 18.80 -5.56 -17.96
C ILE A 34 19.48 -4.99 -16.71
N ILE A 35 18.90 -3.91 -16.17
CA ILE A 35 19.26 -3.42 -14.84
C ILE A 35 18.82 -4.48 -13.81
N SER A 36 19.81 -5.15 -13.25
CA SER A 36 19.71 -5.87 -11.98
C SER A 36 19.27 -4.89 -10.89
N LEU A 37 17.97 -4.84 -10.61
CA LEU A 37 17.40 -4.06 -9.52
C LEU A 37 17.56 -4.85 -8.21
N HIS A 38 18.64 -4.53 -7.51
CA HIS A 38 18.75 -4.76 -6.08
C HIS A 38 17.54 -4.14 -5.37
N LEU A 39 16.79 -4.96 -4.61
CA LEU A 39 15.60 -4.56 -3.86
C LEU A 39 15.94 -3.42 -2.87
N SER A 40 15.83 -2.18 -3.33
CA SER A 40 15.42 -1.09 -2.45
C SER A 40 13.92 -1.25 -2.21
N ARG A 41 13.45 -1.04 -0.97
CA ARG A 41 12.02 -1.04 -0.62
C ARG A 41 11.31 0.09 -1.37
N GLN A 42 11.03 -0.16 -2.64
CA GLN A 42 10.33 0.75 -3.52
C GLN A 42 8.92 0.93 -3.00
N ILE A 43 8.48 2.19 -3.00
CA ILE A 43 7.08 2.56 -2.96
C ILE A 43 6.38 1.69 -3.99
N ILE A 44 5.59 0.72 -3.55
CA ILE A 44 4.57 0.17 -4.42
C ILE A 44 3.58 1.32 -4.61
N MET A 45 3.81 2.13 -5.64
CA MET A 45 2.74 2.93 -6.19
C MET A 45 1.66 1.92 -6.54
N THR A 46 0.56 1.93 -5.80
CA THR A 46 -0.56 1.03 -6.04
C THR A 46 -1.18 1.42 -7.37
N PHE A 47 -0.66 0.83 -8.44
CA PHE A 47 -1.21 0.90 -9.77
C PHE A 47 -2.06 -0.34 -9.99
N TRP A 48 -3.31 -0.11 -10.33
CA TRP A 48 -4.29 -1.15 -10.60
C TRP A 48 -4.68 -1.03 -12.08
N PRO A 49 -4.17 -1.91 -12.96
CA PRO A 49 -4.52 -1.85 -14.37
C PRO A 49 -6.04 -1.94 -14.57
N PRO A 50 -6.59 -1.21 -15.56
CA PRO A 50 -8.00 -1.34 -15.90
C PRO A 50 -8.29 -2.76 -16.40
N PHE A 51 -9.52 -3.22 -16.16
CA PHE A 51 -9.96 -4.55 -16.55
C PHE A 51 -11.41 -4.51 -17.02
N GLN A 52 -11.82 -5.52 -17.77
CA GLN A 52 -13.14 -5.56 -18.41
C GLN A 52 -13.95 -6.75 -17.89
N ILE A 53 -15.22 -6.49 -17.56
CA ILE A 53 -16.21 -7.52 -17.18
C ILE A 53 -17.48 -7.23 -17.96
N ASN A 54 -18.01 -8.22 -18.70
CA ASN A 54 -19.25 -8.11 -19.49
C ASN A 54 -19.32 -6.86 -20.39
N GLY A 55 -18.22 -6.52 -21.07
CA GLY A 55 -18.19 -5.34 -21.93
C GLY A 55 -17.88 -4.02 -21.21
N VAL A 56 -17.97 -3.97 -19.87
CA VAL A 56 -17.74 -2.76 -19.06
C VAL A 56 -16.29 -2.69 -18.61
N ILE A 57 -15.64 -1.54 -18.85
CA ILE A 57 -14.27 -1.27 -18.39
C ILE A 57 -14.34 -0.64 -17.00
N TYR A 58 -13.65 -1.25 -16.05
CA TYR A 58 -13.48 -0.75 -14.69
C TYR A 58 -12.07 -0.19 -14.50
N THR A 59 -11.98 1.00 -13.93
CA THR A 59 -10.71 1.64 -13.56
C THR A 59 -10.66 1.90 -12.06
N LEU A 60 -9.45 1.95 -11.49
CA LEU A 60 -9.21 2.27 -10.08
C LEU A 60 -8.27 3.48 -9.94
N ASP A 61 -8.31 4.39 -10.94
CA ASP A 61 -7.42 5.55 -11.00
C ASP A 61 -7.64 6.54 -9.87
N HIS A 62 -8.87 6.64 -9.34
CA HIS A 62 -9.19 7.44 -8.15
C HIS A 62 -8.53 6.89 -6.86
N LEU A 63 -8.01 5.67 -6.90
CA LEU A 63 -7.30 5.01 -5.80
C LEU A 63 -5.79 4.97 -6.00
N ARG A 64 -5.26 5.82 -6.90
CA ARG A 64 -3.82 6.05 -6.98
C ARG A 64 -3.32 6.64 -5.66
N ALA A 65 -2.13 6.20 -5.25
CA ALA A 65 -1.48 6.74 -4.08
C ALA A 65 -1.29 8.25 -4.23
N SER A 66 -1.53 9.00 -3.16
CA SER A 66 -1.49 10.46 -3.17
C SER A 66 -0.97 11.01 -1.84
N THR A 67 -0.53 12.26 -1.84
CA THR A 67 -0.12 12.95 -0.61
C THR A 67 -1.13 14.05 -0.28
N ILE A 68 -1.67 14.00 0.93
CA ILE A 68 -2.51 15.06 1.50
C ILE A 68 -1.64 15.90 2.43
N VAL A 69 -1.81 17.21 2.37
CA VAL A 69 -1.16 18.14 3.29
C VAL A 69 -2.21 18.72 4.22
N ALA A 70 -2.12 18.38 5.51
CA ALA A 70 -3.00 18.88 6.54
C ALA A 70 -2.26 19.90 7.43
N VAL A 71 -3.01 20.90 7.92
CA VAL A 71 -2.49 21.92 8.83
C VAL A 71 -3.36 21.94 10.08
N ARG A 72 -2.76 21.69 11.25
CA ARG A 72 -3.35 22.02 12.54
C ARG A 72 -2.96 23.45 12.88
N PRO A 73 -3.90 24.41 13.00
CA PRO A 73 -3.58 25.75 13.46
C PRO A 73 -3.04 25.71 14.89
N ALA A 74 -2.36 26.78 15.31
CA ALA A 74 -1.94 26.92 16.69
C ALA A 74 -3.16 27.03 17.63
N SER A 75 -3.01 26.49 18.83
CA SER A 75 -3.90 26.67 19.98
C SER A 75 -3.04 26.91 21.23
N ASP A 76 -3.67 27.21 22.36
CA ASP A 76 -2.94 27.47 23.62
C ASP A 76 -1.99 26.32 23.99
N ASP A 77 -2.42 25.08 23.75
CA ASP A 77 -1.64 23.88 24.08
C ASP A 77 -0.67 23.42 22.97
N PHE A 78 -0.81 23.89 21.73
CA PHE A 78 -0.12 23.32 20.58
C PHE A 78 0.31 24.35 19.53
N PRO A 79 1.57 24.34 19.07
CA PRO A 79 1.98 25.19 17.94
C PRO A 79 1.34 24.70 16.63
N THR A 80 1.31 25.60 15.65
CA THR A 80 0.92 25.26 14.28
C THR A 80 1.74 24.08 13.78
N ARG A 81 1.08 23.10 13.15
CA ARG A 81 1.72 21.89 12.64
C ARG A 81 1.26 21.58 11.23
N LYS A 82 2.21 21.44 10.31
CA LYS A 82 1.99 20.91 8.96
C LYS A 82 2.33 19.43 8.92
N LEU A 83 1.49 18.65 8.25
CA LEU A 83 1.62 17.21 8.13
C LEU A 83 1.42 16.77 6.68
N ARG A 84 2.35 15.98 6.15
CA ARG A 84 2.22 15.30 4.86
C ARG A 84 1.82 13.85 5.10
N ILE A 85 0.61 13.49 4.70
CA ILE A 85 0.07 12.14 4.78
C ILE A 85 0.20 11.47 3.42
N PHE A 86 0.96 10.39 3.32
CA PHE A 86 0.97 9.55 2.12
C PHE A 86 -0.13 8.49 2.22
N VAL A 87 -1.16 8.64 1.39
CA VAL A 87 -2.34 7.78 1.34
C VAL A 87 -2.15 6.71 0.28
N VAL A 88 -2.49 5.47 0.64
CA VAL A 88 -2.42 4.30 -0.24
C VAL A 88 -3.62 3.40 0.01
N TYR A 89 -4.06 2.72 -1.04
CA TYR A 89 -5.26 1.88 -1.02
C TYR A 89 -4.89 0.44 -1.33
N THR A 90 -5.37 -0.51 -0.52
CA THR A 90 -5.20 -1.94 -0.78
C THR A 90 -6.31 -2.47 -1.70
N ASP A 91 -6.41 -3.80 -1.78
CA ASP A 91 -7.41 -4.59 -2.52
C ASP A 91 -8.85 -4.46 -1.99
N HIS A 92 -9.25 -3.36 -1.36
CA HIS A 92 -10.55 -3.19 -0.70
C HIS A 92 -11.77 -3.29 -1.63
N CYS A 93 -11.59 -3.03 -2.93
CA CYS A 93 -12.60 -3.25 -3.98
C CYS A 93 -12.76 -4.73 -4.36
N PHE A 94 -11.90 -5.61 -3.82
CA PHE A 94 -11.91 -7.03 -4.08
C PHE A 94 -12.17 -7.82 -2.79
N THR A 95 -12.92 -8.91 -2.91
CA THR A 95 -13.32 -9.74 -1.77
C THR A 95 -12.77 -11.16 -1.93
N ALA A 96 -12.66 -11.87 -0.79
CA ALA A 96 -12.32 -13.29 -0.78
C ALA A 96 -13.56 -14.19 -0.95
N HIS A 97 -14.77 -13.61 -0.98
CA HIS A 97 -15.99 -14.36 -1.19
C HIS A 97 -16.11 -14.72 -2.67
N GLN A 98 -16.37 -16.00 -2.94
CA GLN A 98 -16.57 -16.52 -4.27
C GLN A 98 -17.72 -15.75 -4.93
N ALA A 99 -17.45 -15.09 -6.05
CA ALA A 99 -18.53 -14.66 -6.92
C ALA A 99 -19.16 -15.89 -7.56
N GLU A 100 -20.41 -15.76 -8.01
CA GLU A 100 -21.12 -16.82 -8.75
C GLU A 100 -20.42 -17.20 -10.07
N SER A 101 -19.46 -16.39 -10.52
CA SER A 101 -18.72 -16.59 -11.76
C SER A 101 -17.27 -16.15 -11.64
N GLU A 102 -16.36 -16.94 -12.24
CA GLU A 102 -14.94 -16.62 -12.40
C GLU A 102 -14.70 -15.34 -13.24
N LEU A 103 -15.73 -14.86 -13.97
CA LEU A 103 -15.69 -13.57 -14.69
C LEU A 103 -15.39 -12.38 -13.77
N TRP A 104 -15.69 -12.48 -12.48
CA TRP A 104 -15.45 -11.42 -11.51
C TRP A 104 -14.04 -11.47 -10.89
N VAL A 105 -13.22 -12.47 -11.23
CA VAL A 105 -11.85 -12.54 -10.73
C VAL A 105 -11.02 -11.40 -11.33
N TYR A 106 -10.33 -10.66 -10.46
CA TYR A 106 -9.44 -9.61 -10.91
C TYR A 106 -8.21 -10.21 -11.61
N PRO A 107 -7.99 -9.96 -12.91
CA PRO A 107 -6.96 -10.65 -13.69
C PRO A 107 -5.53 -10.28 -13.28
N HIS A 108 -5.35 -9.20 -12.51
CA HIS A 108 -4.04 -8.72 -12.06
C HIS A 108 -3.86 -8.82 -10.55
N ALA A 109 -4.58 -9.75 -9.89
CA ALA A 109 -4.46 -9.95 -8.45
C ALA A 109 -3.00 -10.29 -8.06
N PRO A 110 -2.42 -9.62 -7.05
CA PRO A 110 -1.06 -9.92 -6.63
C PRO A 110 -1.01 -11.27 -5.88
N GLY A 111 -0.24 -12.22 -6.41
CA GLY A 111 0.03 -13.51 -5.77
C GLY A 111 -0.93 -14.63 -6.17
N LYS A 112 -1.01 -15.69 -5.35
CA LYS A 112 -1.77 -16.92 -5.64
C LYS A 112 -3.24 -16.87 -5.19
N HIS A 113 -3.65 -15.83 -4.48
CA HIS A 113 -5.01 -15.73 -3.97
C HIS A 113 -5.90 -15.01 -4.97
N GLN A 114 -6.88 -15.74 -5.51
CA GLN A 114 -7.95 -15.12 -6.29
C GLN A 114 -8.74 -14.15 -5.41
N ARG A 115 -9.12 -13.04 -6.03
CA ARG A 115 -9.85 -11.94 -5.42
C ARG A 115 -10.93 -11.52 -6.40
N TYR A 116 -12.17 -11.51 -5.95
CA TYR A 116 -13.32 -11.20 -6.77
C TYR A 116 -13.62 -9.70 -6.69
N PHE A 117 -13.72 -9.04 -7.83
CA PHE A 117 -14.10 -7.64 -7.92
C PHE A 117 -15.54 -7.45 -7.46
N CYS A 118 -15.76 -6.44 -6.61
CA CYS A 118 -17.07 -6.09 -6.10
C CYS A 118 -17.52 -4.72 -6.65
N PRO A 119 -18.45 -4.69 -7.63
CA PRO A 119 -18.95 -3.45 -8.22
C PRO A 119 -19.52 -2.47 -7.21
N GLN A 120 -20.20 -2.99 -6.18
CA GLN A 120 -20.75 -2.17 -5.12
C GLN A 120 -19.63 -1.45 -4.35
N ARG A 121 -18.58 -2.16 -3.91
CA ARG A 121 -17.45 -1.51 -3.23
C ARG A 121 -16.73 -0.52 -4.14
N HIS A 122 -16.60 -0.86 -5.42
CA HIS A 122 -16.08 0.06 -6.44
C HIS A 122 -16.88 1.36 -6.52
N SER A 123 -18.21 1.30 -6.59
CA SER A 123 -19.04 2.51 -6.66
C SER A 123 -18.89 3.40 -5.43
N TYR A 124 -18.78 2.82 -4.23
CA TYR A 124 -18.54 3.58 -3.00
C TYR A 124 -17.11 4.16 -2.90
N SER A 125 -16.14 3.52 -3.56
CA SER A 125 -14.73 3.92 -3.47
C SER A 125 -14.43 5.27 -4.15
N PHE A 126 -15.28 5.75 -5.07
CA PHE A 126 -15.09 7.05 -5.74
C PHE A 126 -15.06 8.25 -4.78
N ARG A 127 -15.84 8.20 -3.69
CA ARG A 127 -15.87 9.26 -2.67
C ARG A 127 -14.89 9.02 -1.52
N LEU A 128 -14.14 7.92 -1.57
CA LEU A 128 -13.21 7.56 -0.49
C LEU A 128 -12.07 8.57 -0.34
N PRO A 129 -11.44 9.10 -1.42
CA PRO A 129 -10.43 10.15 -1.27
C PRO A 129 -10.95 11.40 -0.56
N GLU A 130 -12.19 11.80 -0.85
CA GLU A 130 -12.87 12.92 -0.19
C GLU A 130 -13.10 12.62 1.30
N LEU A 131 -13.62 11.42 1.63
CA LEU A 131 -13.82 10.99 3.01
C LEU A 131 -12.52 10.96 3.82
N ILE A 132 -11.43 10.47 3.23
CA ILE A 132 -10.09 10.51 3.86
C ILE A 132 -9.64 11.95 4.09
N ASN A 133 -9.88 12.85 3.13
CA ASN A 133 -9.52 14.26 3.31
C ASN A 133 -10.35 14.91 4.44
N LYS A 134 -11.67 14.63 4.48
CA LYS A 134 -12.58 15.10 5.54
C LYS A 134 -12.11 14.66 6.92
N LEU A 135 -11.91 13.36 7.14
CA LEU A 135 -11.57 12.83 8.47
C LEU A 135 -10.23 13.38 9.00
N ILE A 136 -9.29 13.70 8.11
CA ILE A 136 -8.00 14.28 8.47
C ILE A 136 -8.19 15.74 8.90
N ASN A 137 -8.85 16.54 8.07
CA ASN A 137 -8.99 17.99 8.32
C ASN A 137 -9.94 18.30 9.48
N GLU A 138 -10.98 17.49 9.67
CA GLU A 138 -11.93 17.61 10.79
C GLU A 138 -11.41 16.98 12.09
N ASN A 139 -10.19 16.42 12.08
CA ASN A 139 -9.61 15.76 13.24
C ASN A 139 -10.50 14.65 13.83
N ALA A 140 -11.08 13.83 12.95
CA ALA A 140 -12.10 12.85 13.32
C ALA A 140 -11.66 11.93 14.46
N LEU A 141 -12.64 11.50 15.25
CA LEU A 141 -12.44 10.52 16.31
C LEU A 141 -12.41 9.10 15.72
N LEU A 142 -11.30 8.41 15.91
CA LEU A 142 -11.03 7.09 15.33
C LEU A 142 -10.99 6.02 16.41
N GLY A 143 -11.73 4.94 16.18
CA GLY A 143 -11.74 3.78 17.07
C GLY A 143 -10.51 2.92 16.81
N ARG A 144 -9.68 2.67 17.84
CA ARG A 144 -8.59 1.71 17.71
C ARG A 144 -9.15 0.30 17.80
N ALA A 145 -8.99 -0.45 16.72
CA ALA A 145 -9.36 -1.85 16.58
C ALA A 145 -8.10 -2.72 16.43
N LEU A 146 -8.29 -4.04 16.54
CA LEU A 146 -7.25 -5.02 16.26
C LEU A 146 -7.74 -5.92 15.13
N HIS A 147 -6.94 -6.04 14.08
CA HIS A 147 -7.18 -7.00 13.00
C HIS A 147 -5.96 -7.90 12.89
N GLN A 148 -6.10 -9.20 13.13
CA GLN A 148 -5.00 -10.17 13.07
C GLN A 148 -3.74 -9.73 13.86
N HIS A 149 -3.94 -9.22 15.08
CA HIS A 149 -2.90 -8.65 15.95
C HIS A 149 -2.21 -7.36 15.45
N GLN A 150 -2.64 -6.81 14.31
CA GLN A 150 -2.19 -5.53 13.81
C GLN A 150 -3.12 -4.42 14.30
N GLU A 151 -2.52 -3.29 14.70
CA GLU A 151 -3.26 -2.10 15.10
C GLU A 151 -3.90 -1.46 13.88
N THR A 152 -5.23 -1.41 13.88
CA THR A 152 -6.02 -0.75 12.86
C THR A 152 -6.87 0.34 13.49
N PHE A 153 -7.25 1.31 12.68
CA PHE A 153 -8.22 2.33 13.04
C PHE A 153 -9.50 2.11 12.26
N TYR A 154 -10.59 2.32 12.96
CA TYR A 154 -11.95 2.20 12.47
C TYR A 154 -12.62 3.57 12.49
N TYR A 155 -13.32 3.89 11.41
CA TYR A 155 -14.19 5.04 11.31
C TYR A 155 -15.53 4.60 10.74
N LEU A 156 -16.62 5.14 11.30
CA LEU A 156 -17.98 4.97 10.82
C LEU A 156 -18.45 6.31 10.29
N GLU A 157 -18.64 6.43 8.98
CA GLU A 157 -19.35 7.57 8.41
C GLU A 157 -20.83 7.21 8.33
N THR A 158 -21.66 7.96 9.06
CA THR A 158 -23.11 7.84 8.95
C THR A 158 -23.58 8.57 7.71
N HIS A 159 -24.55 8.01 6.99
CA HIS A 159 -25.13 8.60 5.77
C HIS A 159 -24.16 8.79 4.58
N TYR A 160 -23.06 8.04 4.53
CA TYR A 160 -22.18 8.00 3.36
C TYR A 160 -22.93 7.43 2.15
N MET A 161 -23.32 8.30 1.22
CA MET A 161 -24.17 7.92 0.08
C MET A 161 -25.46 7.20 0.52
N GLY A 162 -26.05 7.64 1.64
CA GLY A 162 -27.31 7.10 2.17
C GLY A 162 -27.19 5.80 2.98
N VAL A 163 -25.97 5.31 3.25
CA VAL A 163 -25.72 4.13 4.09
C VAL A 163 -24.74 4.44 5.21
N ASP A 164 -24.73 3.61 6.24
CA ASP A 164 -23.63 3.58 7.20
C ASP A 164 -22.42 2.93 6.53
N TYR A 165 -21.25 3.55 6.60
CA TYR A 165 -20.07 3.09 5.88
C TYR A 165 -18.89 2.90 6.81
N CYS A 166 -18.38 1.67 6.83
CA CYS A 166 -17.22 1.27 7.61
C CYS A 166 -15.95 1.55 6.83
N LEU A 167 -14.98 2.14 7.51
CA LEU A 167 -13.65 2.37 6.98
C LEU A 167 -12.60 1.86 7.97
N PHE A 168 -11.68 1.01 7.50
CA PHE A 168 -10.57 0.48 8.27
C PHE A 168 -9.23 0.81 7.61
N PHE A 169 -8.28 1.29 8.41
CA PHE A 169 -6.98 1.72 7.91
C PHE A 169 -5.88 1.61 8.97
N GLU A 170 -4.64 1.55 8.50
CA GLU A 170 -3.46 1.64 9.34
C GLU A 170 -2.86 3.05 9.25
N ILE A 171 -2.44 3.61 10.39
CA ILE A 171 -1.62 4.83 10.44
C ILE A 171 -0.24 4.47 11.01
N THR A 172 0.78 4.64 10.19
CA THR A 172 2.17 4.32 10.54
C THR A 172 3.07 5.52 10.30
N LYS A 173 4.16 5.63 11.08
CA LYS A 173 5.23 6.58 10.76
C LYS A 173 5.83 6.17 9.42
N ASN A 174 5.88 7.10 8.48
CA ASN A 174 6.45 6.81 7.18
C ASN A 174 7.98 6.90 7.27
N LYS A 175 8.67 5.97 6.61
CA LYS A 175 10.14 6.01 6.49
C LYS A 175 10.58 6.61 5.16
N HIS A 176 9.64 6.86 4.25
CA HIS A 176 9.90 7.37 2.91
C HIS A 176 9.70 8.90 2.83
N PRO A 177 10.52 9.65 2.06
CA PRO A 177 10.44 11.13 1.99
C PRO A 177 9.12 11.74 1.48
N VAL A 178 8.23 10.91 0.89
CA VAL A 178 6.96 11.35 0.29
C VAL A 178 5.90 11.82 1.30
N GLY A 179 6.06 11.49 2.58
CA GLY A 179 5.17 11.92 3.64
C GLY A 179 5.75 11.62 5.01
N ASP A 180 5.21 12.26 6.03
CA ASP A 180 5.66 12.09 7.42
C ASP A 180 4.98 10.85 8.05
N ILE A 181 3.73 10.59 7.65
CA ILE A 181 2.99 9.37 7.98
C ILE A 181 2.42 8.69 6.73
N ARG A 182 2.16 7.39 6.85
CA ARG A 182 1.49 6.60 5.83
C ARG A 182 0.13 6.15 6.36
N LEU A 183 -0.92 6.49 5.62
CA LEU A 183 -2.29 6.04 5.85
C LEU A 183 -2.63 4.99 4.80
N LYS A 184 -2.81 3.74 5.23
CA LYS A 184 -3.12 2.61 4.36
C LYS A 184 -4.56 2.21 4.57
N VAL A 185 -5.42 2.50 3.59
CA VAL A 185 -6.80 2.01 3.60
C VAL A 185 -6.79 0.51 3.35
N MET A 186 -7.29 -0.25 4.33
CA MET A 186 -7.27 -1.72 4.35
C MET A 186 -8.55 -2.31 3.78
N THR A 187 -9.68 -1.80 4.22
CA THR A 187 -10.99 -2.23 3.74
C THR A 187 -12.01 -1.14 4.01
N SER A 188 -12.98 -1.01 3.12
CA SER A 188 -14.10 -0.09 3.28
C SER A 188 -15.35 -0.66 2.60
N TYR A 189 -16.49 -0.55 3.27
CA TYR A 189 -17.73 -1.17 2.81
C TYR A 189 -18.96 -0.62 3.55
N PRO A 190 -20.14 -0.64 2.92
CA PRO A 190 -21.40 -0.40 3.62
C PRO A 190 -21.57 -1.35 4.79
N ARG A 191 -21.97 -0.82 5.94
CA ARG A 191 -22.24 -1.62 7.13
C ARG A 191 -23.57 -2.34 6.97
N GLU A 192 -23.54 -3.65 7.17
CA GLU A 192 -24.74 -4.45 7.25
C GLU A 192 -25.58 -4.08 8.48
N LYS A 193 -26.91 -4.02 8.33
CA LYS A 193 -27.82 -3.63 9.42
C LYS A 193 -27.76 -4.58 10.62
N TRP A 194 -27.47 -5.85 10.37
CA TRP A 194 -27.34 -6.88 11.40
C TRP A 194 -25.94 -6.93 12.03
N ALA A 195 -24.96 -6.19 11.51
CA ALA A 195 -23.61 -6.21 12.03
C ALA A 195 -23.53 -5.50 13.39
N GLY A 196 -23.12 -6.25 14.41
CA GLY A 196 -22.81 -5.71 15.74
C GLY A 196 -21.72 -4.62 15.70
N PRO A 197 -21.54 -3.88 16.81
CA PRO A 197 -20.52 -2.85 16.89
C PRO A 197 -19.11 -3.43 16.69
N VAL A 198 -18.23 -2.66 16.06
CA VAL A 198 -16.82 -3.02 15.95
C VAL A 198 -16.17 -2.93 17.32
N GLY A 199 -15.48 -4.00 17.73
CA GLY A 199 -14.74 -4.03 18.99
C GLY A 199 -13.57 -3.05 18.96
N VAL A 200 -13.69 -1.97 19.73
CA VAL A 200 -12.64 -0.93 19.86
C VAL A 200 -12.14 -0.84 21.30
N ASN A 201 -10.85 -0.59 21.48
CA ASN A 201 -10.21 -0.51 22.80
C ASN A 201 -9.69 0.90 23.14
N GLY A 202 -10.17 1.91 22.42
CA GLY A 202 -9.86 3.32 22.62
C GLY A 202 -10.36 4.16 21.45
N TRP A 203 -10.60 5.45 21.71
CA TRP A 203 -10.99 6.43 20.70
C TRP A 203 -9.98 7.57 20.74
N PHE A 204 -9.43 7.92 19.57
CA PHE A 204 -8.38 8.92 19.46
C PHE A 204 -8.64 9.81 18.26
N SER A 205 -8.46 11.11 18.44
CA SER A 205 -8.52 12.04 17.32
C SER A 205 -7.34 11.79 16.37
N PHE A 206 -7.53 12.11 15.09
CA PHE A 206 -6.49 11.93 14.07
C PHE A 206 -5.15 12.57 14.47
N TRP A 207 -5.17 13.83 14.94
CA TRP A 207 -3.96 14.54 15.35
C TRP A 207 -3.29 13.95 16.59
N HIS A 208 -4.05 13.37 17.52
CA HIS A 208 -3.46 12.64 18.65
C HIS A 208 -2.71 11.39 18.16
N ILE A 209 -3.32 10.61 17.26
CA ILE A 209 -2.65 9.44 16.66
C ILE A 209 -1.36 9.87 15.96
N PHE A 210 -1.42 10.93 15.14
CA PHE A 210 -0.26 11.49 14.48
C PHE A 210 0.86 11.87 15.46
N ASP A 211 0.55 12.67 16.48
CA ASP A 211 1.54 13.14 17.45
C ASP A 211 2.21 11.97 18.18
N ALA A 212 1.43 10.94 18.54
CA ALA A 212 1.94 9.71 19.12
C ALA A 212 2.90 8.99 18.17
N ARG A 213 2.55 8.83 16.89
CA ARG A 213 3.41 8.19 15.88
C ARG A 213 4.72 8.95 15.66
N MET A 214 4.67 10.27 15.62
CA MET A 214 5.87 11.08 15.42
C MET A 214 6.83 11.00 16.60
N LYS A 215 6.30 10.99 17.83
CA LYS A 215 7.06 10.83 19.08
C LYS A 215 7.49 9.38 19.36
N GLY A 216 7.04 8.41 18.55
CA GLY A 216 7.30 6.99 18.80
C GLY A 216 6.58 6.43 20.03
N LEU A 217 5.50 7.09 20.46
CA LEU A 217 4.70 6.71 21.61
C LEU A 217 3.63 5.68 21.22
N LYS A 218 3.34 4.78 22.15
CA LYS A 218 2.17 3.89 22.06
C LYS A 218 0.93 4.67 22.53
N LEU A 219 -0.19 4.47 21.84
CA LEU A 219 -1.47 4.99 22.30
C LEU A 219 -1.89 4.24 23.57
N PRO A 220 -2.45 4.96 24.58
CA PRO A 220 -2.81 4.33 25.84
C PRO A 220 -3.83 3.22 25.61
N THR A 221 -3.72 2.13 26.37
CA THR A 221 -4.74 1.09 26.40
C THR A 221 -5.71 1.45 27.50
N ARG A 222 -7.02 1.46 27.22
CA ARG A 222 -8.02 1.58 28.29
C ARG A 222 -7.73 0.45 29.29
N ARG A 223 -7.40 0.79 30.55
CA ARG A 223 -7.37 -0.20 31.62
C ARG A 223 -8.78 -0.79 31.67
N ARG A 224 -8.87 -2.11 31.47
CA ARG A 224 -10.11 -2.85 31.66
C ARG A 224 -10.51 -2.79 33.13
#